data_AF-A0A0R3AFH4-F1
#
_entry.id   AF-A0A0R3AFH4-F1
#
_cell.length_a   1.000
_cell.length_b   1.000
_cell.length_c   1.000
_cell.angle_alpha   90.00
_cell.angle_beta   90.00
_cell.angle_gamma   90.00
#
_symmetry.space_group_name_H-M   'P 1'
#
loop_
_entity.id
_entity.type
_entity.pdbx_description
1 polymer ?
#
loop_
_entity_poly.entity_id
_entity_poly.type
_entity_poly.pdbx_seq_one_letter_code
_entity_poly.pdbx_strand_id
1 'polypeptide(L)'
;MKDIDTEIQPSTRPIKAIYDYATLGSRTRMGGEIITASTSLEIHDLRIACVGDRVRYPDGKESEIVSGAGFAATYKGLPIAIVGSATDNGDTVTSSLQNLAQVVEFADGEGIPGLLKAGYRVESQM
;
A
#
# COMPACT_ATOMS: atom_id res chain seq x y z
N MET A 1 -25.24 12.67 34.21
CA MET A 1 -24.03 12.34 33.43
C MET A 1 -24.14 10.86 33.12
N LYS A 2 -24.26 10.45 31.86
CA LYS A 2 -24.19 9.04 31.47
C LYS A 2 -22.84 8.84 30.81
N ASP A 3 -22.03 8.00 31.43
CA ASP A 3 -20.76 7.56 30.90
C ASP A 3 -21.04 6.85 29.56
N ILE A 4 -20.51 7.41 28.48
CA ILE A 4 -20.58 6.81 27.15
C ILE A 4 -19.28 6.04 27.01
N ASP A 5 -19.21 4.89 27.66
CA ASP A 5 -18.23 3.86 27.32
C ASP A 5 -18.59 3.42 25.90
N THR A 6 -17.96 4.06 24.92
CA THR A 6 -18.05 3.65 23.51
C THR A 6 -17.26 2.36 23.40
N GLU A 7 -17.92 1.25 23.72
CA GLU A 7 -17.43 -0.08 23.45
C GLU A 7 -17.22 -0.17 21.93
N ILE A 8 -15.95 -0.12 21.50
CA ILE A 8 -15.60 -0.37 20.10
C ILE A 8 -15.89 -1.84 19.85
N GLN A 9 -17.13 -2.12 19.42
CA GLN A 9 -17.56 -3.44 18.99
C GLN A 9 -16.70 -3.83 17.76
N PRO A 10 -15.86 -4.87 17.83
CA PRO A 10 -15.09 -5.30 16.68
C PRO A 10 -16.07 -5.71 15.57
N SER A 11 -15.94 -5.10 14.40
CA SER A 11 -16.82 -5.39 13.27
C SER A 11 -16.70 -6.87 12.89
N THR A 12 -17.80 -7.61 12.91
CA THR A 12 -17.87 -9.04 12.51
C THR A 12 -17.83 -9.26 10.99
N ARG A 13 -17.49 -8.22 10.21
CA ARG A 13 -17.51 -8.28 8.76
C ARG A 13 -16.46 -9.27 8.25
N PRO A 14 -16.82 -10.17 7.32
CA PRO A 14 -15.89 -11.15 6.80
C PRO A 14 -14.75 -10.46 6.04
N ILE A 15 -13.51 -10.74 6.42
CA ILE A 15 -12.31 -10.22 5.75
C ILE A 15 -12.01 -11.10 4.53
N LYS A 16 -11.81 -10.46 3.37
CA LYS A 16 -11.34 -11.10 2.13
C LYS A 16 -9.81 -11.12 2.07
N ALA A 17 -9.19 -9.98 2.37
CA ALA A 17 -7.73 -9.83 2.36
C ALA A 17 -7.26 -8.65 3.22
N ILE A 18 -5.99 -8.71 3.65
CA ILE A 18 -5.29 -7.65 4.37
C ILE A 18 -3.99 -7.38 3.61
N TYR A 19 -3.67 -6.11 3.41
CA TYR A 19 -2.47 -5.67 2.70
C TYR A 19 -1.71 -4.64 3.53
N ASP A 20 -0.52 -5.00 4.02
CA ASP A 20 0.33 -4.06 4.75
C ASP A 20 0.84 -2.95 3.82
N TYR A 21 0.98 -1.74 4.35
CA TYR A 21 1.61 -0.64 3.62
C TYR A 21 3.09 -0.94 3.42
N ALA A 22 3.56 -0.80 2.19
CA ALA A 22 4.97 -0.96 1.87
C ALA A 22 5.75 0.32 2.23
N THR A 23 6.95 0.12 2.75
CA THR A 23 7.87 1.19 3.16
C THR A 23 9.12 1.19 2.30
N LEU A 24 9.89 2.28 2.39
CA LEU A 24 11.30 2.27 2.04
C LEU A 24 11.99 1.04 2.65
N GLY A 25 12.80 0.33 1.87
CA GLY A 25 13.48 -0.91 2.27
C GLY A 25 12.64 -2.19 2.15
N SER A 26 11.35 -2.10 1.82
CA SER A 26 10.52 -3.29 1.56
C SER A 26 11.03 -4.08 0.35
N ARG A 27 10.76 -5.39 0.33
CA ARG A 27 11.32 -6.33 -0.63
C ARG A 27 10.30 -6.79 -1.66
N THR A 28 10.80 -7.17 -2.82
CA THR A 28 10.02 -7.80 -3.88
C THR A 28 10.41 -9.26 -4.08
N ARG A 29 9.55 -10.02 -4.78
CA ARG A 29 9.73 -11.46 -5.02
C ARG A 29 11.01 -11.78 -5.80
N MET A 30 11.41 -10.95 -6.76
CA MET A 30 12.66 -11.15 -7.52
C MET A 30 13.90 -10.55 -6.84
N GLY A 31 13.81 -10.22 -5.55
CA GLY A 31 14.94 -9.74 -4.75
C GLY A 31 15.19 -8.23 -4.82
N GLY A 32 14.25 -7.47 -5.38
CA GLY A 32 14.30 -6.01 -5.39
C GLY A 32 14.07 -5.39 -4.02
N GLU A 33 14.55 -4.17 -3.84
CA GLU A 33 14.35 -3.33 -2.67
C GLU A 33 13.73 -2.00 -3.06
N ILE A 34 12.68 -1.55 -2.38
CA ILE A 34 12.14 -0.20 -2.55
C ILE A 34 13.19 0.80 -2.05
N ILE A 35 13.70 1.66 -2.92
CA ILE A 35 14.80 2.61 -2.64
C ILE A 35 14.36 4.08 -2.61
N THR A 36 13.13 4.39 -3.01
CA THR A 36 12.53 5.71 -2.81
C THR A 36 11.18 5.58 -2.12
N ALA A 37 10.80 6.61 -1.37
CA ALA A 37 9.48 6.73 -0.79
C ALA A 37 9.08 8.20 -0.87
N SER A 38 8.17 8.51 -1.80
CA SER A 38 7.85 9.89 -2.20
C SER A 38 6.77 10.54 -1.33
N THR A 39 6.15 9.78 -0.43
CA THR A 39 5.20 10.33 0.52
C THR A 39 5.91 11.07 1.66
N SER A 40 5.18 11.93 2.37
CA SER A 40 5.64 12.51 3.63
C SER A 40 5.10 11.75 4.85
N LEU A 41 4.61 10.52 4.66
CA LEU A 41 4.01 9.68 5.69
C LEU A 41 5.05 8.70 6.22
N GLU A 42 5.12 8.55 7.54
CA GLU A 42 6.10 7.70 8.22
C GLU A 42 5.44 6.92 9.36
N ILE A 43 5.90 5.68 9.57
CA ILE A 43 5.53 4.81 10.70
C ILE A 43 6.82 4.30 11.32
N HIS A 44 7.09 4.65 12.58
CA HIS A 44 8.35 4.30 13.26
C HIS A 44 9.59 4.63 12.41
N ASP A 45 9.65 5.86 11.89
CA ASP A 45 10.73 6.37 11.02
C ASP A 45 10.87 5.65 9.66
N LEU A 46 9.93 4.78 9.31
CA LEU A 46 9.86 4.13 7.99
C LEU A 46 8.89 4.88 7.09
N ARG A 47 9.43 5.53 6.05
CA ARG A 47 8.63 6.26 5.08
C ARG A 47 7.83 5.32 4.19
N ILE A 48 6.55 5.63 4.02
CA ILE A 48 5.61 4.86 3.22
C ILE A 48 5.84 5.17 1.74
N ALA A 49 5.91 4.13 0.91
CA ALA A 49 6.07 4.27 -0.54
C ALA A 49 4.70 4.44 -1.23
N CYS A 50 4.69 5.00 -2.43
CA CYS A 50 3.53 5.08 -3.30
C CYS A 50 3.85 4.67 -4.74
N VAL A 51 2.82 4.54 -5.58
CA VAL A 51 2.98 4.31 -7.02
C VAL A 51 3.92 5.37 -7.62
N GLY A 52 4.91 4.92 -8.41
CA GLY A 52 5.98 5.73 -8.98
C GLY A 52 7.30 5.66 -8.19
N ASP A 53 7.30 5.13 -6.97
CA ASP A 53 8.55 4.88 -6.25
C ASP A 53 9.36 3.73 -6.87
N ARG A 54 10.69 3.83 -6.75
CA ARG A 54 11.65 2.97 -7.44
C ARG A 54 12.04 1.77 -6.59
N VAL A 55 12.27 0.66 -7.27
CA VAL A 55 12.83 -0.58 -6.75
C VAL A 55 14.17 -0.84 -7.42
N ARG A 56 15.20 -1.21 -6.65
CA ARG A 56 16.51 -1.62 -7.19
C ARG A 56 16.75 -3.11 -6.96
N TYR A 57 17.28 -3.77 -7.98
CA TYR A 57 17.57 -5.21 -7.99
C TYR A 57 19.06 -5.51 -7.78
N PRO A 58 19.42 -6.77 -7.47
CA PRO A 58 20.82 -7.18 -7.27
C PRO A 58 21.72 -6.98 -8.51
N ASP A 59 21.15 -7.00 -9.72
CA ASP A 59 21.85 -6.72 -10.98
C ASP A 59 22.06 -5.22 -11.23
N GLY A 60 21.60 -4.36 -10.30
CA GLY A 60 21.68 -2.91 -10.38
C GLY A 60 20.59 -2.26 -11.22
N LYS A 61 19.72 -3.04 -11.90
CA LYS A 61 18.58 -2.48 -12.62
C LYS A 61 17.53 -1.97 -11.65
N GLU A 62 16.66 -1.12 -12.19
CA GLU A 62 15.56 -0.54 -11.44
C GLU A 62 14.25 -0.63 -12.19
N SER A 63 13.16 -0.63 -11.44
CA SER A 63 11.78 -0.60 -11.91
C SER A 63 10.97 0.39 -11.06
N GLU A 64 9.81 0.82 -11.55
CA GLU A 64 8.86 1.58 -10.76
C GLU A 64 7.71 0.72 -10.23
N ILE A 65 7.17 1.08 -9.06
CA ILE A 65 5.93 0.52 -8.53
C ILE A 65 4.76 1.09 -9.33
N VAL A 66 3.94 0.23 -9.94
CA VAL A 66 2.88 0.65 -10.87
C VAL A 66 1.46 0.46 -10.33
N SER A 67 1.29 -0.29 -9.24
CA SER A 67 0.00 -0.50 -8.58
C SER A 67 0.09 -0.34 -7.05
N GLY A 68 -1.05 -0.30 -6.37
CA GLY A 68 -1.10 -0.04 -4.93
C GLY A 68 -2.49 -0.19 -4.34
N ALA A 69 -2.78 0.55 -3.28
CA ALA A 69 -4.03 0.51 -2.52
C ALA A 69 -5.30 0.93 -3.29
N GLY A 70 -5.17 1.39 -4.53
CA GLY A 70 -6.29 1.95 -5.29
C GLY A 70 -6.87 3.17 -4.59
N PHE A 71 -8.20 3.23 -4.53
CA PHE A 71 -8.94 4.30 -3.87
C PHE A 71 -8.84 4.26 -2.33
N ALA A 72 -8.50 3.10 -1.74
CA ALA A 72 -8.50 2.96 -0.28
C ALA A 72 -7.48 3.88 0.41
N ALA A 73 -6.34 4.17 -0.25
CA ALA A 73 -5.35 5.09 0.28
C ALA A 73 -4.53 5.71 -0.85
N THR A 74 -4.47 7.04 -0.88
CA THR A 74 -3.66 7.79 -1.85
C THR A 74 -2.86 8.90 -1.17
N TYR A 75 -1.74 9.26 -1.80
CA TYR A 75 -0.95 10.43 -1.48
C TYR A 75 -0.85 11.30 -2.74
N LYS A 76 -1.41 12.52 -2.70
CA LYS A 76 -1.48 13.44 -3.86
C LYS A 76 -2.05 12.76 -5.13
N GLY A 77 -3.11 11.95 -4.97
CA GLY A 77 -3.76 11.23 -6.06
C GLY A 77 -3.05 9.95 -6.54
N LEU A 78 -1.87 9.64 -6.00
CA LEU A 78 -1.14 8.41 -6.28
C LEU A 78 -1.47 7.35 -5.22
N PRO A 79 -1.85 6.11 -5.58
CA PRO A 79 -2.09 5.07 -4.59
C PRO A 79 -0.86 4.78 -3.73
N ILE A 80 -1.08 4.56 -2.43
CA ILE A 80 -0.05 4.05 -1.52
C ILE A 80 0.37 2.64 -1.96
N ALA A 81 1.66 2.33 -1.92
CA ALA A 81 2.17 1.00 -2.21
C ALA A 81 1.86 0.07 -1.03
N ILE A 82 1.45 -1.16 -1.35
CA ILE A 82 1.08 -2.20 -0.40
C ILE A 82 1.74 -3.53 -0.76
N VAL A 83 1.81 -4.48 0.16
CA VAL A 83 2.16 -5.87 -0.16
C VAL A 83 1.19 -6.39 -1.25
N GLY A 84 1.74 -6.96 -2.32
CA GLY A 84 1.01 -7.34 -3.53
C GLY A 84 1.10 -6.32 -4.68
N SER A 85 1.64 -5.12 -4.45
CA SER A 85 1.85 -4.12 -5.51
C SER A 85 2.82 -4.63 -6.56
N ALA A 86 2.50 -4.38 -7.83
CA ALA A 86 3.32 -4.79 -8.96
C ALA A 86 4.33 -3.70 -9.32
N THR A 87 5.46 -4.13 -9.90
CA THR A 87 6.44 -3.26 -10.55
C THR A 87 6.34 -3.38 -12.08
N ASP A 88 6.84 -2.39 -12.82
CA ASP A 88 6.76 -2.35 -14.29
C ASP A 88 7.44 -3.53 -15.01
N ASN A 89 8.41 -4.17 -14.37
CA ASN A 89 9.12 -5.35 -14.87
C ASN A 89 8.40 -6.68 -14.56
N GLY A 90 7.19 -6.62 -14.00
CA GLY A 90 6.37 -7.80 -13.69
C GLY A 90 6.68 -8.48 -12.35
N ASP A 91 7.45 -7.84 -11.48
CA ASP A 91 7.69 -8.31 -10.12
C ASP A 91 6.61 -7.80 -9.14
N THR A 92 6.70 -8.19 -7.87
CA THR A 92 5.68 -7.92 -6.87
C THR A 92 6.30 -7.67 -5.50
N VAL A 93 5.85 -6.62 -4.81
CA VAL A 93 6.22 -6.32 -3.42
C VAL A 93 5.66 -7.40 -2.49
N THR A 94 6.51 -8.00 -1.65
CA THR A 94 6.17 -9.15 -0.81
C THR A 94 6.32 -8.89 0.69
N SER A 95 6.91 -7.77 1.09
CA SER A 95 7.09 -7.45 2.51
C SER A 95 6.76 -6.01 2.84
N SER A 96 6.55 -5.77 4.13
CA SER A 96 6.49 -4.48 4.79
C SER A 96 7.47 -4.53 5.97
N LEU A 97 8.09 -3.40 6.31
CA LEU A 97 8.91 -3.27 7.52
C LEU A 97 8.11 -2.66 8.69
N GLN A 98 6.88 -2.23 8.46
CA GLN A 98 5.96 -1.72 9.47
C GLN A 98 4.82 -2.70 9.75
N ASN A 99 4.18 -2.59 10.93
CA ASN A 99 3.13 -3.52 11.40
C ASN A 99 1.87 -2.82 11.96
N LEU A 100 1.64 -1.54 11.61
CA LEU A 100 0.55 -0.73 12.16
C LEU A 100 -0.51 -0.32 11.12
N ALA A 101 -0.14 -0.10 9.86
CA ALA A 101 -1.02 0.39 8.81
C ALA A 101 -1.26 -0.66 7.71
N GLN A 102 -2.54 -0.89 7.41
CA GLN A 102 -2.99 -1.92 6.49
C GLN A 102 -4.23 -1.44 5.72
N VAL A 103 -4.40 -1.94 4.49
CA VAL A 103 -5.69 -1.92 3.79
C VAL A 103 -6.40 -3.24 4.09
N VAL A 104 -7.66 -3.17 4.52
CA VAL A 104 -8.53 -4.35 4.70
C VAL A 104 -9.59 -4.36 3.62
N GLU A 105 -9.60 -5.41 2.80
CA GLU A 105 -10.68 -5.68 1.85
C GLU A 105 -11.68 -6.64 2.52
N PHE A 106 -12.95 -6.21 2.62
CA PHE A 106 -14.02 -7.04 3.16
C PHE A 106 -14.73 -7.85 2.06
N ALA A 107 -15.09 -9.10 2.37
CA ALA A 107 -15.70 -10.03 1.42
C ALA A 107 -17.15 -9.67 1.05
N ASP A 108 -17.82 -8.92 1.92
CA ASP A 108 -19.20 -8.45 1.75
C ASP A 108 -19.30 -7.05 1.10
N GLY A 109 -18.17 -6.49 0.64
CA GLY A 109 -18.12 -5.20 -0.06
C GLY A 109 -18.03 -5.34 -1.58
N GLU A 110 -18.24 -4.22 -2.29
CA GLU A 110 -18.14 -4.10 -3.76
C GLU A 110 -16.68 -4.18 -4.30
N GLY A 111 -15.71 -4.49 -3.44
CA GLY A 111 -14.28 -4.38 -3.72
C GLY A 111 -13.77 -2.95 -3.63
N ILE A 112 -12.44 -2.79 -3.62
CA ILE A 112 -11.78 -1.49 -3.56
C ILE A 112 -11.44 -1.04 -4.99
N PRO A 113 -11.99 0.08 -5.49
CA PRO A 113 -11.68 0.58 -6.83
C PRO A 113 -10.18 0.77 -7.02
N GLY A 114 -9.63 0.17 -8.08
CA GLY A 114 -8.21 0.33 -8.43
C GLY A 114 -7.22 -0.44 -7.54
N LEU A 115 -7.68 -1.23 -6.57
CA LEU A 115 -6.80 -2.05 -5.73
C LEU A 115 -5.92 -2.95 -6.60
N LEU A 116 -4.61 -2.84 -6.42
CA LEU A 116 -3.56 -3.54 -7.17
C LEU A 116 -3.63 -3.38 -8.70
N LYS A 117 -4.43 -2.43 -9.21
CA LYS A 117 -4.53 -2.14 -10.64
C LYS A 117 -3.41 -1.19 -11.08
N ALA A 118 -2.61 -1.64 -12.04
CA ALA A 118 -1.55 -0.82 -12.62
C ALA A 118 -2.12 0.45 -13.28
N GLY A 119 -1.46 1.59 -13.07
CA GLY A 119 -1.83 2.87 -13.67
C GLY A 119 -3.07 3.54 -13.07
N TYR A 120 -3.64 3.00 -11.98
CA TYR A 120 -4.74 3.66 -11.29
C TYR A 120 -4.27 4.99 -10.67
N ARG A 121 -5.08 6.04 -10.89
CA ARG A 121 -4.87 7.40 -10.40
C ARG A 121 -6.22 7.92 -9.94
N VAL A 122 -6.25 8.65 -8.83
CA VAL A 122 -7.43 9.42 -8.45
C VAL A 122 -7.26 10.82 -9.02
N GLU A 123 -8.17 11.24 -9.88
CA GLU A 123 -8.19 12.60 -10.39
C GLU A 123 -8.38 13.57 -9.22
N SER A 124 -7.36 14.38 -8.94
CA SER A 124 -7.50 15.53 -8.07
C SER A 124 -8.35 16.55 -8.81
N GLN A 125 -9.57 16.83 -8.30
CA GLN A 125 -10.29 18.03 -8.69
C GLN A 125 -9.40 19.22 -8.36
N MET A 126 -8.89 19.89 -9.40
CA MET A 126 -8.22 21.20 -9.29
C MET A 126 -9.24 22.28 -8.99
#